data_AF-A0A1Z3UAI4-F1
#
_entry.id   AF-A0A1Z3UAI4-F1
#
_cell.length_a   1.000
_cell.length_b   1.000
_cell.length_c   1.000
_cell.angle_alpha   90.00
_cell.angle_beta   90.00
_cell.angle_gamma   90.00
#
_symmetry.space_group_name_H-M   'P 1'
#
loop_
_entity.id
_entity.type
_entity.pdbx_description
1 polymer ?
#
loop_
_entity_poly.entity_id
_entity_poly.type
_entity_poly.pdbx_seq_one_letter_code
_entity_poly.pdbx_strand_id
1 'polypeptide(L)'
;MTITASDETDPLRLAERLRPGAANLCGAKGFYFDHYTFTLDQRMPERQSSAKQSDKMTLVQDVICGPLPAVAAEPLPAPALTDEEALALNDQLEALTTNYFSALDEGRYSDAFATADDAMTGGATLSDWSEQQKRFQASAGAVTERRIGRLTWYSNPPNAPFGHYGAVDYVASRAVQDECGYLIWYRPSVDAALRLIRQETTLLPHNLPAETRDTLRKAHCILL
;
A
#
# COMPACT_ATOMS: atom_id res chain seq x y z
N MET A 1 4.40 24.30 -14.87
CA MET A 1 5.34 24.32 -16.02
C MET A 1 6.12 23.03 -15.97
N THR A 2 6.50 22.41 -17.09
CA THR A 2 7.20 21.12 -17.04
C THR A 2 8.70 21.28 -17.30
N ILE A 3 9.49 20.41 -16.67
CA ILE A 3 10.89 20.19 -17.01
C ILE A 3 11.16 18.70 -17.23
N THR A 4 12.13 18.39 -18.08
CA THR A 4 12.38 17.02 -18.54
C THR A 4 13.86 16.67 -18.40
N ALA A 5 14.13 15.47 -17.89
CA ALA A 5 15.46 14.89 -17.86
C ALA A 5 15.42 13.47 -18.44
N SER A 6 16.46 13.11 -19.19
CA SER A 6 16.63 11.82 -19.83
C SER A 6 18.04 11.28 -19.62
N ASP A 7 18.28 10.05 -20.10
CA ASP A 7 19.60 9.42 -20.20
C ASP A 7 20.23 9.04 -18.85
N GLU A 8 19.39 8.63 -17.90
CA GLU A 8 19.76 8.05 -16.60
C GLU A 8 18.70 6.98 -16.27
N THR A 9 19.07 5.92 -15.55
CA THR A 9 18.15 4.82 -15.19
C THR A 9 17.69 4.87 -13.74
N ASP A 10 18.32 5.72 -12.92
CA ASP A 10 17.92 5.99 -11.53
C ASP A 10 16.96 7.19 -11.46
N PRO A 11 15.69 6.99 -11.02
CA PRO A 11 14.69 8.06 -10.96
C PRO A 11 15.06 9.16 -9.96
N LEU A 12 15.79 8.83 -8.88
CA LEU A 12 16.22 9.82 -7.90
C LEU A 12 17.30 10.74 -8.48
N ARG A 13 18.23 10.18 -9.27
CA ARG A 13 19.25 10.97 -9.98
C ARG A 13 18.64 11.84 -11.07
N LEU A 14 17.63 11.35 -11.79
CA LEU A 14 16.88 12.18 -12.74
C LEU A 14 16.20 13.36 -12.03
N ALA A 15 15.54 13.14 -10.89
CA ALA A 15 14.89 14.19 -10.12
C ALA A 15 15.89 15.25 -9.61
N GLU A 16 17.07 14.84 -9.14
CA GLU A 16 18.11 15.78 -8.71
C GLU A 16 18.64 16.65 -9.87
N ARG A 17 18.78 16.09 -11.08
CA ARG A 17 19.20 16.85 -12.28
C ARG A 17 18.21 17.92 -12.70
N LEU A 18 16.95 17.79 -12.31
CA LEU A 18 15.90 18.74 -12.63
C LEU A 18 15.92 19.98 -11.72
N ARG A 19 16.50 19.89 -10.51
CA ARG A 19 16.52 20.99 -9.53
C ARG A 19 17.16 22.28 -10.06
N PRO A 20 18.33 22.28 -10.73
CA PRO A 20 18.91 23.51 -11.26
C PRO A 20 18.02 24.16 -12.33
N GLY A 21 17.36 23.35 -13.16
CA GLY A 21 16.42 23.83 -14.18
C GLY A 21 15.21 24.53 -13.55
N ALA A 22 14.63 23.92 -12.52
CA ALA A 22 13.51 24.50 -11.78
C ALA A 22 13.90 25.80 -11.03
N ALA A 23 15.08 25.82 -10.41
CA ALA A 23 15.63 27.00 -9.75
C ALA A 23 15.81 28.16 -10.74
N ASN A 24 16.34 27.89 -11.93
CA ASN A 24 16.51 28.89 -12.97
C ASN A 24 15.17 29.40 -13.51
N LEU A 25 14.18 28.52 -13.65
CA LEU A 25 12.83 28.88 -14.12
C LEU A 25 12.10 29.79 -13.13
N CYS A 26 12.21 29.51 -11.83
CA CYS A 26 11.45 30.21 -10.80
C CYS A 26 12.19 31.38 -10.14
N GLY A 27 13.51 31.44 -10.28
CA GLY A 27 14.35 32.49 -9.72
C GLY A 27 14.15 32.63 -8.21
N ALA A 28 14.06 33.89 -7.74
CA ALA A 28 13.92 34.20 -6.32
C ALA A 28 12.56 33.81 -5.69
N LYS A 29 11.57 33.37 -6.49
CA LYS A 29 10.25 33.00 -5.97
C LYS A 29 10.27 31.67 -5.20
N GLY A 30 11.30 30.85 -5.39
CA GLY A 30 11.30 29.46 -4.97
C GLY A 30 10.48 28.58 -5.93
N PHE A 31 10.65 27.27 -5.81
CA PHE A 31 9.93 26.28 -6.60
C PHE A 31 9.65 25.04 -5.77
N TYR A 32 8.62 24.30 -6.14
CA TYR A 32 8.44 22.91 -5.72
C TYR A 32 8.01 22.04 -6.89
N PHE A 33 8.31 20.75 -6.77
CA PHE A 33 7.88 19.73 -7.70
C PHE A 33 6.51 19.20 -7.30
N ASP A 34 5.65 19.02 -8.30
CA ASP A 34 4.28 18.55 -8.12
C ASP A 34 4.12 17.18 -8.79
N HIS A 35 3.33 17.08 -9.86
CA HIS A 35 3.13 15.84 -10.60
C HIS A 35 4.37 15.44 -11.40
N TYR A 36 4.59 14.13 -11.54
CA TYR A 36 5.64 13.58 -12.39
C TYR A 36 5.12 12.47 -13.29
N THR A 37 5.80 12.26 -14.40
CA THR A 37 5.59 11.13 -15.31
C THR A 37 6.94 10.54 -15.69
N PHE A 38 7.07 9.23 -15.60
CA PHE A 38 8.22 8.50 -16.10
C PHE A 38 7.84 7.71 -17.35
N THR A 39 8.72 7.73 -18.34
CA THR A 39 8.65 6.84 -19.51
C THR A 39 9.93 6.03 -19.57
N LEU A 40 9.81 4.71 -19.62
CA LEU A 40 10.92 3.79 -19.69
C LEU A 40 10.88 3.06 -21.04
N ASP A 41 11.87 3.34 -21.89
CA ASP A 41 12.09 2.66 -23.16
C ASP A 41 13.12 1.53 -22.95
N GLN A 42 12.60 0.32 -22.74
CA GLN A 42 13.39 -0.91 -22.66
C GLN A 42 13.49 -1.56 -24.03
N ARG A 43 14.71 -1.88 -24.48
CA ARG A 43 14.92 -2.72 -25.65
C ARG A 43 15.29 -4.14 -25.22
N MET A 44 14.50 -5.11 -25.70
CA MET A 44 14.80 -6.52 -25.51
C MET A 44 16.14 -6.86 -26.18
N PRO A 45 17.03 -7.63 -25.53
CA PRO A 45 18.32 -7.98 -26.12
C PRO A 45 18.13 -8.82 -27.39
N GLU A 46 18.55 -8.29 -28.54
CA GLU A 46 18.73 -9.07 -29.75
C GLU A 46 19.92 -10.02 -29.57
N ARG A 47 19.76 -11.29 -29.97
CA ARG A 47 20.69 -12.40 -29.69
C ARG A 47 22.15 -12.19 -30.15
N GLN A 48 22.48 -11.14 -30.92
CA GLN A 48 23.82 -10.94 -31.48
C GLN A 48 24.24 -9.46 -31.64
N SER A 49 23.96 -8.61 -30.64
CA SER A 49 24.54 -7.26 -30.60
C SER A 49 25.63 -7.16 -29.53
N SER A 50 26.86 -6.83 -29.94
CA SER A 50 28.00 -6.53 -29.06
C SER A 50 28.07 -5.04 -28.67
N ALA A 51 27.05 -4.24 -28.98
CA ALA A 51 26.96 -2.87 -28.53
C ALA A 51 26.28 -2.80 -27.16
N LYS A 52 26.89 -2.12 -26.17
CA LYS A 52 26.23 -1.70 -24.93
C LYS A 52 25.10 -0.72 -25.29
N GLN A 53 23.91 -1.24 -25.55
CA GLN A 53 22.70 -0.43 -25.64
C GLN A 53 22.11 -0.29 -24.23
N SER A 54 21.99 0.94 -23.77
CA SER A 54 21.43 1.28 -22.46
C SER A 54 19.94 1.58 -22.57
N ASP A 55 19.17 1.13 -21.59
CA ASP A 55 17.79 1.56 -21.38
C ASP A 55 17.73 3.09 -21.28
N LYS A 56 16.64 3.68 -21.78
CA LYS A 56 16.39 5.12 -21.66
C LYS A 56 15.18 5.35 -20.77
N MET A 57 15.38 6.10 -19.69
CA MET A 57 14.28 6.63 -18.90
C MET A 57 14.19 8.14 -19.13
N THR A 58 12.96 8.62 -19.26
CA THR A 58 12.61 10.05 -19.34
C THR A 58 11.71 10.38 -18.15
N LEU A 59 12.10 11.40 -17.37
CA LEU A 59 11.29 11.98 -16.31
C LEU A 59 10.77 13.34 -16.77
N VAL A 60 9.46 13.53 -16.72
CA VAL A 60 8.78 14.82 -16.88
C VAL A 60 8.22 15.22 -15.53
N GLN A 61 8.59 16.40 -15.03
CA GLN A 61 8.17 16.89 -13.71
C GLN A 61 7.50 18.26 -13.86
N ASP A 62 6.35 18.42 -13.23
CA ASP A 62 5.70 19.72 -13.04
C ASP A 62 6.43 20.54 -11.97
N VAL A 63 6.68 21.79 -12.32
CA VAL A 63 7.28 22.85 -11.51
C VAL A 63 6.25 23.93 -11.28
N ILE A 64 6.04 24.23 -10.01
CA ILE A 64 5.23 25.37 -9.56
C ILE A 64 6.19 26.39 -8.94
N CYS A 65 6.19 27.60 -9.49
CA CYS A 65 6.95 28.71 -8.91
C CYS A 65 6.12 29.39 -7.84
N GLY A 66 6.73 29.55 -6.67
CA GLY A 66 6.07 30.12 -5.52
C GLY A 66 6.83 29.75 -4.25
N PRO A 67 6.45 30.35 -3.12
CA PRO A 67 6.99 29.93 -1.84
C PRO A 67 6.81 28.42 -1.73
N LEU A 68 7.85 27.74 -1.26
CA LEU A 68 7.72 26.33 -0.90
C LEU A 68 6.45 26.20 -0.06
N PRO A 69 5.51 25.29 -0.40
CA PRO A 69 4.41 25.02 0.49
C PRO A 69 5.04 24.76 1.86
N ALA A 70 4.49 25.37 2.90
CA ALA A 70 4.96 25.10 4.24
C ALA A 70 4.98 23.58 4.36
N VAL A 71 6.18 23.00 4.53
CA VAL A 71 6.30 21.58 4.82
C VAL A 71 5.45 21.44 6.08
N ALA A 72 4.30 20.77 5.94
CA ALA A 72 3.44 20.54 7.08
C ALA A 72 4.35 19.94 8.14
N ALA A 73 4.43 20.60 9.30
CA ALA A 73 5.30 20.14 10.37
C ALA A 73 5.05 18.64 10.54
N GLU A 74 6.12 17.85 10.48
CA GLU A 74 5.96 16.41 10.69
C GLU A 74 5.20 16.23 12.00
N PRO A 75 4.08 15.49 11.98
CA PRO A 75 3.27 15.31 13.18
C PRO A 75 4.18 14.77 14.27
N LEU A 76 4.02 15.24 15.51
CA LEU A 76 4.82 14.72 16.60
C LEU A 76 4.67 13.20 16.68
N PRO A 77 5.74 12.45 17.01
CA PRO A 77 5.65 11.01 17.21
C PRO A 77 4.54 10.69 18.20
N ALA A 78 3.68 9.73 17.86
CA ALA A 78 2.66 9.30 18.80
C ALA A 78 3.33 8.63 20.01
N PRO A 79 2.81 8.75 21.23
CA PRO A 79 3.39 8.07 22.39
C PRO A 79 3.43 6.56 22.15
N ALA A 80 4.47 5.87 22.63
CA ALA A 80 4.51 4.42 22.51
C ALA A 80 3.39 3.80 23.35
N LEU A 81 2.60 2.92 22.74
CA LEU A 81 1.63 2.11 23.47
C LEU A 81 2.34 1.20 24.46
N THR A 82 1.83 1.17 25.69
CA THR A 82 2.11 0.10 26.65
C THR A 82 1.37 -1.17 26.26
N ASP A 83 1.78 -2.32 26.80
CA ASP A 83 1.10 -3.59 26.56
C ASP A 83 -0.37 -3.57 27.01
N GLU A 84 -0.67 -2.87 28.11
CA GLU A 84 -2.03 -2.70 28.63
C GLU A 84 -2.90 -1.87 27.68
N GLU A 85 -2.38 -0.75 27.18
CA GLU A 85 -3.09 0.10 26.21
C GLU A 85 -3.30 -0.63 24.88
N ALA A 86 -2.29 -1.37 24.40
CA ALA A 86 -2.40 -2.19 23.21
C ALA A 86 -3.48 -3.28 23.36
N LEU A 87 -3.50 -3.96 24.51
CA LEU A 87 -4.52 -4.97 24.82
C LEU A 87 -5.93 -4.37 24.88
N ALA A 88 -6.09 -3.19 25.48
CA ALA A 88 -7.36 -2.49 25.56
C ALA A 88 -7.94 -2.08 24.18
N LEU A 89 -7.09 -1.99 23.15
CA LEU A 89 -7.49 -1.66 21.79
C LEU A 89 -7.80 -2.89 20.92
N ASN A 90 -7.53 -4.11 21.41
CA ASN A 90 -7.68 -5.32 20.59
C ASN A 90 -9.14 -5.58 20.19
N ASP A 91 -10.09 -5.39 21.11
CA ASP A 91 -11.53 -5.58 20.80
C ASP A 91 -11.98 -4.62 19.69
N GLN A 92 -11.48 -3.38 19.70
CA GLN A 92 -11.78 -2.41 18.64
C GLN A 92 -11.19 -2.87 17.29
N LEU A 93 -9.94 -3.34 17.31
CA LEU A 93 -9.23 -3.77 16.10
C LEU A 93 -9.86 -5.04 15.48
N GLU A 94 -10.29 -5.97 16.33
CA GLU A 94 -11.01 -7.18 15.93
C GLU A 94 -12.38 -6.84 15.35
N ALA A 95 -13.13 -5.94 16.00
CA ALA A 95 -14.44 -5.48 15.51
C ALA A 95 -14.33 -4.78 14.15
N LEU A 96 -13.35 -3.88 13.96
CA LEU A 96 -13.10 -3.21 12.69
C LEU A 96 -12.78 -4.21 11.57
N THR A 97 -11.91 -5.17 11.86
CA THR A 97 -11.52 -6.22 10.91
C THR A 97 -12.70 -7.11 10.54
N THR A 98 -13.49 -7.53 11.54
CA THR A 98 -14.69 -8.33 11.34
C THR A 98 -15.72 -7.60 10.50
N ASN A 99 -15.97 -6.32 10.79
CA ASN A 99 -16.91 -5.50 10.04
C ASN A 99 -16.47 -5.29 8.59
N TYR A 100 -15.18 -5.01 8.35
CA TYR A 100 -14.63 -4.89 7.00
C TYR A 100 -14.86 -6.17 6.18
N PHE A 101 -14.51 -7.31 6.76
CA PHE A 101 -14.67 -8.60 6.09
C PHE A 101 -16.13 -9.00 5.86
N SER A 102 -17.00 -8.80 6.85
CA SER A 102 -18.44 -9.04 6.70
C SER A 102 -19.04 -8.13 5.63
N ALA A 103 -18.64 -6.85 5.57
CA ALA A 103 -19.07 -5.94 4.51
C ALA A 103 -18.64 -6.42 3.12
N LEU A 104 -17.41 -6.94 2.98
CA LEU A 104 -16.98 -7.57 1.73
C LEU A 104 -17.84 -8.79 1.39
N ASP A 105 -17.97 -9.75 2.29
CA ASP A 105 -18.65 -11.02 2.05
C ASP A 105 -20.15 -10.84 1.74
N GLU A 106 -20.77 -9.80 2.31
CA GLU A 106 -22.19 -9.46 2.10
C GLU A 106 -22.40 -8.49 0.92
N GLY A 107 -21.34 -8.14 0.19
CA GLY A 107 -21.41 -7.24 -0.96
C GLY A 107 -21.68 -5.77 -0.62
N ARG A 108 -21.55 -5.38 0.66
CA ARG A 108 -21.62 -3.99 1.14
C ARG A 108 -20.30 -3.26 0.88
N TYR A 109 -19.94 -3.15 -0.39
CA TYR A 109 -18.64 -2.58 -0.80
C TYR A 109 -18.46 -1.11 -0.40
N SER A 110 -19.54 -0.32 -0.33
CA SER A 110 -19.50 1.05 0.18
C SER A 110 -18.96 1.11 1.60
N ASP A 111 -19.40 0.18 2.45
CA ASP A 111 -19.08 0.18 3.87
C ASP A 111 -17.63 -0.28 4.07
N ALA A 112 -17.20 -1.31 3.35
CA ALA A 112 -15.82 -1.76 3.35
C ALA A 112 -14.86 -0.67 2.82
N PHE A 113 -15.19 -0.05 1.68
CA PHE A 113 -14.40 1.04 1.10
C PHE A 113 -14.33 2.25 2.04
N ALA A 114 -15.43 2.58 2.72
CA ALA A 114 -15.47 3.67 3.69
C ALA A 114 -14.51 3.47 4.86
N THR A 115 -14.03 2.25 5.15
CA THR A 115 -13.00 1.99 6.18
C THR A 115 -11.56 2.07 5.67
N ALA A 116 -11.37 1.99 4.35
CA ALA A 116 -10.06 1.96 3.69
C ALA A 116 -9.52 3.36 3.40
N ASP A 117 -8.29 3.62 3.81
CA ASP A 117 -7.55 4.82 3.43
C ASP A 117 -7.18 4.82 1.94
N ASP A 118 -6.84 5.98 1.38
CA ASP A 118 -6.36 6.09 0.00
C ASP A 118 -5.11 5.23 -0.25
N ALA A 119 -4.26 5.05 0.77
CA ALA A 119 -3.11 4.13 0.69
C ALA A 119 -3.51 2.67 0.44
N MET A 120 -4.64 2.22 0.99
CA MET A 120 -5.17 0.86 0.79
C MET A 120 -5.81 0.69 -0.59
N THR A 121 -6.51 1.71 -1.07
CA THR A 121 -7.23 1.65 -2.36
C THR A 121 -6.34 2.02 -3.54
N GLY A 122 -5.16 2.59 -3.30
CA GLY A 122 -4.29 3.14 -4.34
C GLY A 122 -4.93 4.33 -5.07
N GLY A 123 -5.84 5.05 -4.40
CA GLY A 123 -6.63 6.13 -5.00
C GLY A 123 -7.74 5.66 -5.96
N ALA A 124 -8.08 4.36 -5.94
CA ALA A 124 -9.19 3.84 -6.75
C ALA A 124 -10.53 4.47 -6.34
N THR A 125 -11.43 4.67 -7.31
CA THR A 125 -12.81 5.07 -6.99
C THR A 125 -13.56 3.92 -6.33
N LEU A 126 -14.63 4.22 -5.57
CA LEU A 126 -15.52 3.20 -5.01
C LEU A 126 -16.01 2.23 -6.09
N SER A 127 -16.34 2.73 -7.28
CA SER A 127 -16.83 1.90 -8.38
C SER A 127 -15.77 0.89 -8.85
N ASP A 128 -14.57 1.38 -9.15
CA ASP A 128 -13.48 0.53 -9.66
C ASP A 128 -13.02 -0.51 -8.62
N TRP A 129 -12.91 -0.07 -7.37
CA TRP A 129 -12.56 -0.94 -6.26
C TRP A 129 -13.63 -2.01 -6.03
N SER A 130 -14.91 -1.63 -6.02
CA SER A 130 -16.03 -2.58 -5.85
C SER A 130 -16.06 -3.61 -6.97
N GLU A 131 -15.80 -3.20 -8.21
CA GLU A 131 -15.73 -4.11 -9.35
C GLU A 131 -14.56 -5.11 -9.22
N GLN A 132 -13.40 -4.66 -8.75
CA GLN A 132 -12.28 -5.55 -8.44
C GLN A 132 -12.66 -6.57 -7.35
N GLN A 133 -13.32 -6.14 -6.27
CA GLN A 133 -13.75 -7.03 -5.20
C GLN A 133 -14.78 -8.07 -5.69
N LYS A 134 -15.73 -7.66 -6.53
CA LYS A 134 -16.71 -8.58 -7.15
C LYS A 134 -16.03 -9.65 -8.00
N ARG A 135 -15.06 -9.26 -8.83
CA ARG A 135 -14.29 -10.20 -9.66
C ARG A 135 -13.51 -11.19 -8.82
N PHE A 136 -12.87 -10.70 -7.74
CA PHE A 136 -12.18 -11.56 -6.79
C PHE A 136 -13.15 -12.55 -6.13
N GLN A 137 -14.31 -12.11 -5.63
CA GLN A 137 -15.28 -13.01 -5.02
C GLN A 137 -15.83 -14.04 -6.01
N ALA A 138 -16.08 -13.65 -7.25
CA ALA A 138 -16.54 -14.56 -8.29
C ALA A 138 -15.51 -15.65 -8.61
N SER A 139 -14.20 -15.35 -8.55
CA SER A 139 -13.14 -16.33 -8.82
C SER A 139 -12.77 -17.16 -7.58
N ALA A 140 -12.81 -16.55 -6.39
CA ALA A 140 -12.42 -17.16 -5.13
C ALA A 140 -13.52 -17.98 -4.45
N GLY A 141 -14.78 -17.74 -4.84
CA GLY A 141 -15.96 -18.34 -4.22
C GLY A 141 -16.29 -17.74 -2.84
N ALA A 142 -17.42 -18.20 -2.30
CA ALA A 142 -17.89 -17.80 -0.97
C ALA A 142 -16.92 -18.26 0.13
N VAL A 143 -16.80 -17.43 1.16
CA VAL A 143 -16.08 -17.75 2.40
C VAL A 143 -16.93 -18.73 3.20
N THR A 144 -16.31 -19.82 3.65
CA THR A 144 -16.96 -20.80 4.52
C THR A 144 -16.56 -20.62 5.98
N GLU A 145 -15.33 -20.15 6.22
CA GLU A 145 -14.79 -19.89 7.54
C GLU A 145 -13.77 -18.77 7.44
N ARG A 146 -13.75 -17.86 8.41
CA ARG A 146 -12.65 -16.90 8.60
C ARG A 146 -12.35 -16.79 10.09
N ARG A 147 -11.06 -16.78 10.42
CA ARG A 147 -10.58 -16.61 11.79
C ARG A 147 -9.54 -15.51 11.84
N ILE A 148 -9.79 -14.55 12.74
CA ILE A 148 -8.79 -13.57 13.14
C ILE A 148 -7.78 -14.27 14.05
N GLY A 149 -6.51 -14.06 13.74
CA GLY A 149 -5.37 -14.67 14.42
C GLY A 149 -4.72 -13.70 15.40
N ARG A 150 -3.43 -13.47 15.21
CA ARG A 150 -2.62 -12.63 16.08
C ARG A 150 -2.86 -11.14 15.80
N LEU A 151 -2.96 -10.36 16.87
CA LEU A 151 -3.01 -8.91 16.84
C LEU A 151 -1.68 -8.37 17.35
N THR A 152 -1.06 -7.45 16.60
CA THR A 152 0.23 -6.85 16.96
C THR A 152 0.16 -5.34 16.79
N TRP A 153 0.71 -4.58 17.74
CA TRP A 153 0.75 -3.13 17.69
C TRP A 153 2.18 -2.61 17.49
N TYR A 154 2.31 -1.57 16.67
CA TYR A 154 3.55 -0.84 16.47
C TYR A 154 3.29 0.65 16.67
N SER A 155 4.17 1.32 17.42
CA SER A 155 4.16 2.77 17.56
C SER A 155 5.34 3.35 16.80
N ASN A 156 5.08 4.23 15.84
CA ASN A 156 6.09 4.89 15.00
C ASN A 156 7.11 3.92 14.38
N PRO A 157 6.69 2.89 13.62
CA PRO A 157 7.62 1.97 12.99
C PRO A 157 8.56 2.73 12.02
N PRO A 158 9.82 2.27 11.86
CA PRO A 158 10.78 2.94 11.01
C PRO A 158 10.29 2.99 9.56
N ASN A 159 10.53 4.11 8.88
CA ASN A 159 10.14 4.36 7.48
C ASN A 159 8.62 4.37 7.21
N ALA A 160 7.79 4.55 8.24
CA ALA A 160 6.37 4.82 8.12
C ALA A 160 6.03 6.19 8.74
N PRO A 161 4.89 6.81 8.35
CA PRO A 161 4.36 7.97 9.06
C PRO A 161 4.25 7.72 10.58
N PHE A 162 4.37 8.79 11.37
CA PHE A 162 4.15 8.68 12.81
C PHE A 162 2.69 8.30 13.12
N GLY A 163 2.50 7.54 14.20
CA GLY A 163 1.20 7.03 14.61
C GLY A 163 1.27 5.61 15.18
N HIS A 164 0.11 4.98 15.29
CA HIS A 164 -0.01 3.59 15.73
C HIS A 164 -0.54 2.72 14.61
N TYR A 165 0.00 1.51 14.54
CA TYR A 165 -0.29 0.53 13.52
C TYR A 165 -0.73 -0.76 14.19
N GLY A 166 -1.98 -1.16 13.98
CA GLY A 166 -2.53 -2.43 14.42
C GLY A 166 -2.49 -3.43 13.27
N ALA A 167 -1.64 -4.44 13.38
CA ALA A 167 -1.57 -5.56 12.45
C ALA A 167 -2.50 -6.68 12.90
N VAL A 168 -3.28 -7.22 11.98
CA VAL A 168 -4.22 -8.32 12.23
C VAL A 168 -3.94 -9.45 11.25
N ASP A 169 -3.35 -10.53 11.74
CA ASP A 169 -3.14 -11.76 10.98
C ASP A 169 -4.48 -12.51 10.86
N TYR A 170 -4.76 -13.15 9.73
CA TYR A 170 -5.99 -13.94 9.55
C TYR A 170 -5.79 -15.16 8.64
N VAL A 171 -6.70 -16.12 8.77
CA VAL A 171 -6.91 -17.19 7.80
C VAL A 171 -8.38 -17.27 7.43
N ALA A 172 -8.65 -17.72 6.22
CA ALA A 172 -10.00 -18.10 5.81
C ALA A 172 -9.96 -19.31 4.87
N SER A 173 -11.08 -20.01 4.82
CA SER A 173 -11.35 -21.01 3.81
C SER A 173 -12.50 -20.53 2.94
N ARG A 174 -12.35 -20.75 1.64
CA ARG A 174 -13.36 -20.50 0.62
C ARG A 174 -13.68 -21.77 -0.15
N ALA A 175 -14.72 -21.72 -0.96
CA ALA A 175 -15.19 -22.86 -1.74
C ALA A 175 -14.12 -23.49 -2.67
N VAL A 176 -13.15 -22.72 -3.17
CA VAL A 176 -12.14 -23.21 -4.14
C VAL A 176 -10.68 -22.99 -3.73
N GLN A 177 -10.44 -22.32 -2.61
CA GLN A 177 -9.10 -21.98 -2.12
C GLN A 177 -9.11 -21.65 -0.63
N ASP A 178 -7.96 -21.81 0.03
CA ASP A 178 -7.73 -21.19 1.33
C ASP A 178 -7.05 -19.83 1.14
N GLU A 179 -7.21 -18.95 2.12
CA GLU A 179 -6.54 -17.65 2.18
C GLU A 179 -5.86 -17.45 3.54
N CYS A 180 -4.76 -16.73 3.53
CA CYS A 180 -4.15 -16.19 4.73
C CYS A 180 -3.47 -14.88 4.43
N GLY A 181 -3.29 -14.05 5.44
CA GLY A 181 -2.63 -12.77 5.26
C GLY A 181 -2.79 -11.89 6.48
N TYR A 182 -2.65 -10.60 6.26
CA TYR A 182 -2.77 -9.62 7.32
C TYR A 182 -3.38 -8.31 6.83
N LEU A 183 -3.96 -7.57 7.77
CA LEU A 183 -4.43 -6.20 7.60
C LEU A 183 -3.59 -5.28 8.47
N ILE A 184 -3.34 -4.06 8.01
CA ILE A 184 -2.73 -3.00 8.80
C ILE A 184 -3.73 -1.85 8.95
N TRP A 185 -4.12 -1.61 10.19
CA TRP A 185 -4.91 -0.46 10.60
C TRP A 185 -4.00 0.64 11.13
N TYR A 186 -4.26 1.89 10.78
CA TYR A 186 -3.43 3.03 11.15
C TYR A 186 -4.26 4.14 11.79
N ARG A 187 -3.70 4.74 12.85
CA ARG A 187 -4.17 6.03 13.36
C ARG A 187 -2.98 6.99 13.56
N PRO A 188 -3.05 8.25 13.10
CA PRO A 188 -1.97 9.22 13.24
C PRO A 188 -1.78 9.73 14.68
N SER A 189 -2.83 9.66 15.51
CA SER A 189 -2.80 10.09 16.92
C SER A 189 -3.76 9.23 17.75
N VAL A 190 -3.72 9.40 19.07
CA VAL A 190 -4.52 8.61 20.03
C VAL A 190 -6.03 8.82 19.83
N ASP A 191 -6.43 10.05 19.48
CA ASP A 191 -7.82 10.46 19.27
C ASP A 191 -8.33 10.20 17.84
N ALA A 192 -7.44 9.85 16.92
CA ALA A 192 -7.82 9.58 15.54
C ALA A 192 -8.42 8.18 15.38
N ALA A 193 -9.42 8.07 14.49
CA ALA A 193 -9.99 6.78 14.13
C ALA A 193 -8.97 5.92 13.37
N LEU A 194 -9.06 4.60 13.56
CA LEU A 194 -8.28 3.64 12.80
C LEU A 194 -8.82 3.54 11.36
N ARG A 195 -7.90 3.55 10.40
CA ARG A 195 -8.14 3.37 8.97
C ARG A 195 -7.40 2.15 8.46
N LEU A 196 -8.03 1.35 7.60
CA LEU A 196 -7.32 0.27 6.93
C LEU A 196 -6.39 0.86 5.86
N ILE A 197 -5.08 0.65 5.98
CA ILE A 197 -4.09 1.21 5.06
C ILE A 197 -3.39 0.15 4.20
N ARG A 198 -3.52 -1.13 4.56
CA ARG A 198 -2.91 -2.23 3.81
C ARG A 198 -3.65 -3.53 4.08
N GLN A 199 -3.79 -4.34 3.03
CA GLN A 199 -4.16 -5.74 3.12
C GLN A 199 -3.22 -6.52 2.22
N GLU A 200 -2.64 -7.59 2.76
CA GLU A 200 -1.95 -8.59 1.97
C GLU A 200 -2.65 -9.93 2.09
N THR A 201 -2.65 -10.69 1.01
CA THR A 201 -3.38 -11.95 0.95
C THR A 201 -2.60 -12.93 0.09
N THR A 202 -2.31 -14.09 0.68
CA THR A 202 -1.82 -15.27 -0.02
C THR A 202 -2.99 -16.20 -0.27
N LEU A 203 -3.15 -16.60 -1.51
CA LEU A 203 -4.17 -17.55 -1.94
C LEU A 203 -3.55 -18.92 -2.11
N LEU A 204 -4.24 -19.95 -1.62
CA LEU A 204 -3.83 -21.34 -1.66
C LEU A 204 -4.92 -22.14 -2.41
N PRO A 205 -4.91 -22.14 -3.75
CA PRO A 205 -5.89 -22.86 -4.55
C PRO A 205 -5.97 -24.34 -4.21
N HIS A 206 -7.18 -24.89 -4.10
CA HIS A 206 -7.39 -26.30 -3.74
C HIS A 206 -6.98 -27.28 -4.84
N ASN A 207 -6.70 -26.80 -6.06
CA ASN A 207 -6.14 -27.60 -7.15
C ASN A 207 -4.61 -27.82 -7.04
N LEU A 208 -3.92 -27.16 -6.10
CA LEU A 208 -2.52 -27.43 -5.78
C LEU A 208 -2.39 -28.76 -5.01
N PRO A 209 -1.27 -29.51 -5.17
CA PRO A 209 -1.00 -30.68 -4.32
C PRO A 209 -1.02 -30.32 -2.84
N ALA A 210 -1.50 -31.22 -1.99
CA ALA A 210 -1.66 -30.98 -0.55
C ALA A 210 -0.33 -30.57 0.12
N GLU A 211 0.77 -31.25 -0.21
CA GLU A 211 2.12 -30.94 0.30
C GLU A 211 2.58 -29.53 -0.11
N THR A 212 2.27 -29.11 -1.35
CA THR A 212 2.57 -27.76 -1.82
C THR A 212 1.77 -26.72 -1.04
N ARG A 213 0.47 -26.95 -0.82
CA ARG A 213 -0.36 -26.04 -0.01
C ARG A 213 0.14 -25.94 1.42
N ASP A 214 0.55 -27.05 2.03
CA ASP A 214 1.08 -27.04 3.39
C ASP A 214 2.42 -26.32 3.49
N THR A 215 3.28 -26.46 2.48
CA THR A 215 4.55 -25.73 2.40
C THR A 215 4.31 -24.23 2.28
N LEU A 216 3.42 -23.82 1.38
CA LEU A 216 3.06 -22.40 1.21
C LEU A 216 2.40 -21.84 2.47
N ARG A 217 1.52 -22.61 3.12
CA ARG A 217 0.89 -22.21 4.38
C ARG A 217 1.94 -21.93 5.46
N LYS A 218 2.92 -22.82 5.63
CA LYS A 218 4.01 -22.61 6.61
C LYS A 218 4.91 -21.43 6.27
N ALA A 219 5.13 -21.16 4.98
CA ALA A 219 6.00 -20.09 4.53
C ALA A 219 5.35 -18.70 4.61
N HIS A 220 4.03 -18.61 4.42
CA HIS A 220 3.34 -17.33 4.20
C HIS A 220 2.20 -17.04 5.17
N CYS A 221 1.65 -18.06 5.86
CA CYS A 221 0.59 -17.86 6.83
C CYS A 221 1.20 -17.79 8.23
N ILE A 222 1.36 -16.57 8.74
CA ILE A 222 1.94 -16.28 10.05
C ILE A 222 0.91 -16.53 11.16
N LEU A 223 0.36 -17.74 11.21
CA LEU A 223 -0.44 -18.22 12.34
C LEU A 223 0.32 -19.39 12.96
N LEU A 224 1.43 -19.09 13.63
CA LEU A 224 2.16 -20.02 14.49
C LEU A 224 2.32 -19.41 15.87
#